data_AF-A0A183IP15-F1
#
_entry.id   AF-A0A183IP15-F1
#
_cell.length_a   1.000
_cell.length_b   1.000
_cell.length_c   1.000
_cell.angle_alpha   90.00
_cell.angle_beta   90.00
_cell.angle_gamma   90.00
#
_symmetry.space_group_name_H-M   'P 1'
#
loop_
_entity.id
_entity.type
_entity.pdbx_description
1 polymer ?
#
loop_
_entity_poly.entity_id
_entity_poly.type
_entity_poly.pdbx_seq_one_letter_code
_entity_poly.pdbx_strand_id
1 'polypeptide(L)'
;LCQELNEAIQVQQEQIIQASRGLDYCHQTEQFCQSIQEIEFQKALLISNNKIFYFICLLKYRDLLLATPLISSDDALKTGCLEFPNYVQMSNLPHDFNLEVNLYALVSTSAFGVQDTCFQLMGQVDISLPSIRQRKFALQGVIRSAPIENVIFMKLRCCIEGVESVERRGFLNIYEELSDLGAWSRYWCIMRDGMLKFWRYPEDVEQNPIFSINLSHCSKFIESLTSDVCARPNTMEMDVSASGPDVPSKRYLLSAETRDELKKWANNVKVTLREFRMWNPDLSTVSDV
;
A
#
# COMPACT_ATOMS: atom_id res chain seq x y z
N LEU A 1 13.98 9.02 20.30
CA LEU A 1 14.96 7.93 20.43
C LEU A 1 14.77 7.29 21.80
N CYS A 2 14.48 5.99 21.84
CA CYS A 2 13.98 5.30 23.02
C CYS A 2 15.03 5.23 24.14
N GLN A 3 14.64 5.67 25.33
CA GLN A 3 15.40 5.53 26.57
C GLN A 3 15.94 4.10 26.77
N GLU A 4 15.16 3.09 26.37
CA GLU A 4 15.52 1.67 26.38
C GLU A 4 16.79 1.33 25.59
N LEU A 5 17.03 2.01 24.46
CA LEU A 5 18.24 1.83 23.66
C LEU A 5 19.48 2.36 24.41
N ASN A 6 19.35 3.51 25.05
CA ASN A 6 20.43 4.09 25.84
C ASN A 6 20.74 3.22 27.06
N GLU A 7 19.71 2.66 27.70
CA GLU A 7 19.87 1.72 28.82
C GLU A 7 20.58 0.43 28.36
N ALA A 8 20.19 -0.15 27.22
CA ALA A 8 20.84 -1.35 26.68
C ALA A 8 22.31 -1.12 26.32
N ILE A 9 22.63 0.03 25.69
CA ILE A 9 24.00 0.44 25.38
C ILE A 9 24.82 0.62 26.67
N GLN A 10 24.26 1.27 27.69
CA GLN A 10 24.94 1.45 28.97
C GLN A 10 25.27 0.12 29.65
N VAL A 11 24.32 -0.81 29.70
CA VAL A 11 24.54 -2.14 30.28
C VAL A 11 25.64 -2.90 29.54
N GLN A 12 25.65 -2.85 28.21
CA GLN A 12 26.70 -3.47 27.40
C GLN A 12 28.08 -2.85 27.66
N GLN A 13 28.16 -1.53 27.81
CA GLN A 13 29.41 -0.83 28.14
C GLN A 13 29.94 -1.23 29.51
N GLU A 14 29.09 -1.33 30.52
CA GLU A 14 29.48 -1.78 31.85
C GLU A 14 30.04 -3.19 31.83
N GLN A 15 29.42 -4.10 31.07
CA GLN A 15 29.92 -5.48 30.91
C GLN A 15 31.29 -5.53 30.22
N ILE A 16 31.50 -4.76 29.15
CA ILE A 16 32.82 -4.67 28.48
C ILE A 16 33.88 -4.13 29.44
N ILE A 17 33.57 -3.06 30.18
CA ILE A 17 34.50 -2.44 31.15
C ILE A 17 34.83 -3.43 32.26
N GLN A 18 33.85 -4.13 32.82
CA GLN A 18 34.05 -5.12 33.88
C GLN A 18 34.90 -6.31 33.39
N ALA A 19 34.59 -6.86 32.22
CA ALA A 19 35.36 -7.95 31.64
C ALA A 19 36.81 -7.55 31.31
N SER A 20 37.01 -6.33 30.78
CA SER A 20 38.36 -5.79 30.49
C SER A 20 39.19 -5.65 31.77
N ARG A 21 38.60 -5.08 32.84
CA ARG A 21 39.25 -4.95 34.15
C ARG A 21 39.58 -6.32 34.77
N GLY A 22 38.70 -7.31 34.61
CA GLY A 22 38.95 -8.68 35.06
C GLY A 22 40.15 -9.32 34.35
N LEU A 23 40.25 -9.12 33.04
CA LEU A 23 41.39 -9.55 32.23
C LEU A 23 42.70 -8.87 32.64
N ASP A 24 42.68 -7.55 32.85
CA ASP A 24 43.86 -6.82 33.33
C ASP A 24 44.35 -7.36 34.67
N TYR A 25 43.42 -7.68 35.59
CA TYR A 25 43.75 -8.28 36.88
C TYR A 25 44.35 -9.69 36.74
N CYS A 26 43.80 -10.52 35.85
CA CYS A 26 44.33 -11.87 35.56
C CYS A 26 45.77 -11.79 35.02
N HIS A 27 46.08 -10.84 34.14
CA HIS A 27 47.43 -10.65 33.61
C HIS A 27 48.43 -10.12 34.67
N GLN A 28 47.96 -9.34 35.65
CA GLN A 28 48.80 -8.80 36.73
C GLN A 28 49.04 -9.78 37.88
N THR A 29 48.33 -10.92 37.91
CA THR A 29 48.39 -11.87 39.03
C THR A 29 48.79 -13.26 38.53
N GLU A 30 49.99 -13.73 38.89
CA GLU A 30 50.55 -15.01 38.39
C GLU A 30 49.63 -16.23 38.62
N GLN A 31 48.83 -16.24 39.69
CA GLN A 31 47.88 -17.32 39.97
C GLN A 31 46.69 -17.41 39.00
N PHE A 32 46.36 -16.30 38.32
CA PHE A 32 45.18 -16.21 37.45
C PHE A 32 45.53 -16.09 35.97
N CYS A 33 46.82 -15.99 35.62
CA CYS A 33 47.29 -16.04 34.24
C CYS A 33 47.09 -17.45 33.68
N GLN A 34 46.49 -17.55 32.49
CA GLN A 34 46.05 -18.77 31.81
C GLN A 34 45.03 -19.60 32.62
N SER A 35 44.34 -18.97 33.57
CA SER A 35 43.34 -19.63 34.38
C SER A 35 41.98 -19.71 33.67
N ILE A 36 41.07 -20.53 34.21
CA ILE A 36 39.68 -20.58 33.76
C ILE A 36 39.01 -19.20 33.91
N GLN A 37 39.38 -18.42 34.93
CA GLN A 37 38.87 -17.08 35.14
C GLN A 37 39.27 -16.13 34.01
N GLU A 38 40.52 -16.21 33.52
CA GLU A 38 40.95 -15.44 32.36
C GLU A 38 40.15 -15.83 31.10
N ILE A 39 39.95 -17.13 30.87
CA ILE A 39 39.14 -17.62 29.74
C ILE A 39 37.68 -17.14 29.85
N GLU A 40 37.08 -17.15 31.04
CA GLU A 40 35.72 -16.64 31.24
C GLU A 40 35.64 -15.12 31.01
N PHE A 41 36.66 -14.33 31.37
CA PHE A 41 36.72 -12.91 31.01
C PHE A 41 36.91 -12.69 29.51
N GLN A 42 37.75 -13.48 28.83
CA GLN A 42 37.88 -13.42 27.36
C GLN A 42 36.58 -13.79 26.64
N LYS A 43 35.89 -14.83 27.12
CA LYS A 43 34.58 -15.24 26.62
C LYS A 43 33.53 -14.17 26.88
N ALA A 44 33.51 -13.55 28.06
CA ALA A 44 32.63 -12.43 28.35
C ALA A 44 32.90 -11.26 27.41
N LEU A 45 34.17 -10.92 27.17
CA LEU A 45 34.56 -9.84 26.25
C LEU A 45 34.16 -10.16 24.80
N LEU A 46 34.28 -11.42 24.37
CA LEU A 46 33.84 -11.88 23.05
C LEU A 46 32.32 -11.78 22.90
N ILE A 47 31.57 -12.18 23.92
CA ILE A 47 30.10 -12.09 23.95
C ILE A 47 29.64 -10.62 24.00
N SER A 48 30.29 -9.79 24.81
CA SER A 48 29.97 -8.36 24.97
C SER A 48 30.44 -7.50 23.81
N ASN A 49 31.48 -7.89 23.07
CA ASN A 49 31.91 -7.25 21.81
C ASN A 49 31.05 -7.66 20.61
N ASN A 50 30.07 -8.54 20.79
CA ASN A 50 29.13 -8.86 19.73
C ASN A 50 28.32 -7.59 19.43
N LYS A 51 28.55 -7.01 18.25
CA LYS A 51 27.94 -5.74 17.84
C LYS A 51 26.44 -5.95 17.71
N ILE A 52 25.67 -5.32 18.60
CA ILE A 52 24.22 -5.28 18.47
C ILE A 52 23.89 -4.16 17.48
N PHE A 53 23.14 -4.52 16.45
CA PHE A 53 22.60 -3.57 15.48
C PHE A 53 21.16 -3.27 15.86
N TYR A 54 20.79 -2.00 15.79
CA TYR A 54 19.43 -1.55 16.00
C TYR A 54 18.88 -0.96 14.71
N PHE A 55 17.76 -1.50 14.25
CA PHE A 55 17.14 -1.14 12.98
C PHE A 55 15.86 -0.34 13.20
N ILE A 56 15.62 0.61 12.31
CA ILE A 56 14.37 1.37 12.23
C ILE A 56 14.04 1.64 10.76
N CYS A 57 12.77 1.52 10.41
CA CYS A 57 12.28 1.83 9.07
C CYS A 57 11.49 3.16 9.12
N LEU A 58 11.87 4.10 8.27
CA LEU A 58 11.19 5.39 8.10
C LEU A 58 10.42 5.38 6.78
N LEU A 59 9.12 5.65 6.85
CA LEU A 59 8.23 5.72 5.71
C LEU A 59 7.83 7.19 5.52
N LYS A 60 8.27 7.78 4.41
CA LYS A 60 8.11 9.20 4.12
C LYS A 60 7.27 9.42 2.88
N TYR A 61 6.24 10.24 3.01
CA TYR A 61 5.43 10.72 1.91
C TYR A 61 5.14 12.20 2.08
N ARG A 62 5.73 13.05 1.23
CA ARG A 62 5.66 14.52 1.35
C ARG A 62 6.07 14.97 2.78
N ASP A 63 5.17 15.63 3.49
CA ASP A 63 5.37 16.13 4.86
C ASP A 63 5.04 15.07 5.93
N LEU A 64 4.51 13.91 5.54
CA LEU A 64 4.24 12.80 6.45
C LEU A 64 5.49 11.94 6.62
N LEU A 65 5.90 11.72 7.88
CA LEU A 65 6.97 10.82 8.26
C LEU A 65 6.47 9.86 9.33
N LEU A 66 6.44 8.56 9.01
CA LEU A 66 6.12 7.49 9.93
C LEU A 66 7.38 6.68 10.24
N ALA A 67 7.52 6.25 11.48
CA ALA A 67 8.66 5.46 11.93
C ALA A 67 8.17 4.17 12.57
N THR A 68 8.81 3.04 12.27
CA THR A 68 8.57 1.79 12.97
C THR A 68 9.16 1.82 14.38
N PRO A 69 8.75 0.92 15.28
CA PRO A 69 9.53 0.61 16.47
C PRO A 69 10.96 0.19 16.11
N LEU A 70 11.86 0.40 17.06
CA LEU A 70 13.26 -0.01 16.96
C LEU A 70 13.40 -1.52 17.20
N ILE A 71 14.27 -2.20 16.46
CA ILE A 71 14.47 -3.65 16.56
C ILE A 71 15.93 -3.99 16.68
N SER A 72 16.25 -4.92 17.57
CA SER A 72 17.61 -5.40 17.77
C SER A 72 17.95 -6.56 16.83
N SER A 73 19.23 -6.70 16.49
CA SER A 73 19.74 -7.86 15.76
C SER A 73 19.58 -9.18 16.54
N ASP A 74 19.47 -9.12 17.87
CA ASP A 74 19.35 -10.31 18.72
C ASP A 74 18.05 -11.08 18.46
N ASP A 75 16.99 -10.35 18.09
CA ASP A 75 15.71 -10.95 17.71
C ASP A 75 15.81 -11.66 16.35
N ALA A 76 16.51 -11.06 15.39
CA ALA A 76 16.68 -11.62 14.04
C ALA A 76 17.61 -12.83 13.98
N LEU A 77 18.59 -12.94 14.89
CA LEU A 77 19.50 -14.09 14.94
C LEU A 77 18.77 -15.42 15.26
N LYS A 78 17.58 -15.35 15.87
CA LYS A 78 16.77 -16.54 16.21
C LYS A 78 15.85 -16.97 15.07
N THR A 79 15.33 -16.02 14.30
CA THR A 79 14.30 -16.24 13.27
C THR A 79 14.86 -16.22 11.85
N GLY A 80 16.06 -15.66 11.65
CA GLY A 80 16.66 -15.43 10.33
C GLY A 80 16.16 -14.17 9.63
N CYS A 81 15.29 -13.37 10.26
CA CYS A 81 14.76 -12.13 9.68
C CYS A 81 14.42 -11.08 10.74
N LEU A 82 14.53 -9.80 10.37
CA LEU A 82 14.05 -8.67 11.19
C LEU A 82 12.57 -8.42 10.87
N GLU A 83 11.69 -8.60 11.85
CA GLU A 83 10.25 -8.39 11.67
C GLU A 83 9.79 -7.11 12.38
N PHE A 84 9.36 -6.10 11.61
CA PHE A 84 8.81 -4.89 12.18
C PHE A 84 7.38 -5.10 12.70
N PRO A 85 7.15 -5.01 14.03
CA PRO A 85 5.81 -5.16 14.57
C PRO A 85 5.03 -3.88 14.25
N ASN A 86 3.77 -4.06 13.85
CA ASN A 86 2.77 -3.05 13.48
C ASN A 86 2.58 -2.82 11.98
N TYR A 87 1.31 -2.64 11.63
CA TYR A 87 0.90 -2.17 10.31
C TYR A 87 1.05 -0.66 10.25
N VAL A 88 1.65 -0.18 9.17
CA VAL A 88 1.70 1.25 8.86
C VAL A 88 0.54 1.57 7.92
N GLN A 89 -0.26 2.58 8.27
CA GLN A 89 -1.38 3.05 7.45
C GLN A 89 -1.16 4.51 7.06
N MET A 90 -1.37 4.79 5.78
CA MET A 90 -1.37 6.13 5.22
C MET A 90 -2.69 6.35 4.48
N SER A 91 -3.30 7.51 4.69
CA SER A 91 -4.54 7.96 4.07
C SER A 91 -4.26 9.08 3.07
N ASN A 92 -5.23 9.35 2.18
CA ASN A 92 -5.22 10.44 1.22
C ASN A 92 -4.02 10.44 0.25
N LEU A 93 -3.56 9.24 -0.13
CA LEU A 93 -2.53 9.07 -1.16
C LEU A 93 -3.17 9.24 -2.56
N PRO A 94 -2.64 10.12 -3.43
CA PRO A 94 -3.07 10.21 -4.82
C PRO A 94 -2.56 9.00 -5.62
N HIS A 95 -3.15 8.71 -6.78
CA HIS A 95 -2.79 7.56 -7.63
C HIS A 95 -1.31 7.52 -8.08
N ASP A 96 -0.67 8.69 -8.17
CA ASP A 96 0.74 8.89 -8.53
C ASP A 96 1.66 8.97 -7.30
N PHE A 97 1.22 8.48 -6.14
CA PHE A 97 2.04 8.49 -4.94
C PHE A 97 3.37 7.76 -5.15
N ASN A 98 4.42 8.34 -4.57
CA ASN A 98 5.71 7.68 -4.39
C ASN A 98 6.09 7.76 -2.90
N LEU A 99 6.00 6.63 -2.23
CA LEU A 99 6.32 6.46 -0.82
C LEU A 99 7.76 5.99 -0.66
N GLU A 100 8.59 6.81 -0.03
CA GLU A 100 9.99 6.51 0.24
C GLU A 100 10.09 5.70 1.54
N VAL A 101 10.68 4.50 1.46
CA VAL A 101 10.90 3.61 2.62
C VAL A 101 12.39 3.46 2.85
N ASN A 102 12.87 3.99 3.97
CA ASN A 102 14.27 4.06 4.33
C ASN A 102 14.58 3.18 5.55
N LEU A 103 15.46 2.22 5.38
CA LEU A 103 15.96 1.39 6.47
C LEU A 103 17.23 2.03 7.04
N TYR A 104 17.21 2.36 8.33
CA TYR A 104 18.37 2.84 9.06
C TYR A 104 18.84 1.79 10.04
N ALA A 105 20.14 1.80 10.34
CA ALA A 105 20.66 1.07 11.48
C ALA A 105 21.68 1.86 12.29
N LEU A 106 21.73 1.55 13.58
CA LEU A 106 22.70 2.03 14.53
C LEU A 106 23.49 0.82 15.06
N VAL A 107 24.81 0.97 15.15
CA VAL A 107 25.65 0.00 15.85
C VAL A 107 25.83 0.48 17.28
N SER A 108 25.65 -0.39 18.26
CA SER A 108 26.08 -0.13 19.64
C SER A 108 27.61 0.05 19.64
N THR A 109 28.11 1.29 19.55
CA THR A 109 29.53 1.62 19.67
C THR A 109 29.76 2.50 20.90
N SER A 110 30.94 2.36 21.50
CA SER A 110 31.32 2.92 22.80
C SER A 110 31.66 4.42 22.83
N ALA A 111 31.39 5.17 21.76
CA ALA A 111 31.78 6.58 21.68
C ALA A 111 30.66 7.43 21.06
N PHE A 112 29.91 8.14 21.91
CA PHE A 112 29.02 9.21 21.47
C PHE A 112 29.61 10.56 21.89
N GLY A 113 30.20 11.27 20.92
CA GLY A 113 30.37 12.71 21.01
C GLY A 113 29.05 13.38 20.67
N VAL A 114 28.61 14.35 21.48
CA VAL A 114 27.38 15.09 21.24
C VAL A 114 27.54 15.91 19.96
N GLN A 115 26.81 15.56 18.88
CA GLN A 115 25.99 16.52 18.12
C GLN A 115 25.15 15.96 16.95
N ASP A 116 25.30 14.71 16.48
CA ASP A 116 24.47 14.16 15.39
C ASP A 116 23.98 12.72 15.66
N THR A 117 22.91 12.31 14.98
CA THR A 117 22.42 10.92 15.02
C THR A 117 23.45 9.95 14.44
N CYS A 118 23.70 8.84 15.13
CA CYS A 118 24.61 7.79 14.65
C CYS A 118 23.91 6.74 13.77
N PHE A 119 22.62 6.94 13.45
CA PHE A 119 21.90 6.08 12.51
C PHE A 119 22.40 6.31 11.09
N GLN A 120 22.80 5.23 10.42
CA GLN A 120 23.22 5.24 9.03
C GLN A 120 22.12 4.67 8.15
N LEU A 121 21.88 5.28 7.00
CA LEU A 121 20.95 4.77 5.99
C LEU A 121 21.54 3.47 5.41
N MET A 122 20.89 2.34 5.70
CA MET A 122 21.30 1.02 5.22
C MET A 122 20.70 0.69 3.86
N GLY A 123 19.63 1.34 3.46
CA GLY A 123 19.07 1.22 2.11
C GLY A 123 17.69 1.86 2.01
N GLN A 124 17.26 2.10 0.77
CA GLN A 124 15.98 2.72 0.46
C GLN A 124 15.21 1.94 -0.60
N VAL A 125 13.88 2.04 -0.57
CA VAL A 125 13.01 1.56 -1.63
C VAL A 125 11.82 2.50 -1.79
N ASP A 126 11.44 2.74 -3.04
CA ASP A 126 10.27 3.50 -3.40
C ASP A 126 9.07 2.57 -3.66
N ILE A 127 7.95 2.89 -3.01
CA ILE A 127 6.68 2.17 -3.13
C ILE A 127 5.67 3.06 -3.84
N SER A 128 5.10 2.54 -4.92
CA SER A 128 4.13 3.24 -5.76
C SER A 128 3.01 2.28 -6.16
N LEU A 129 1.96 2.79 -6.80
CA LEU A 129 0.81 1.98 -7.19
C LEU A 129 1.18 0.74 -8.04
N PRO A 130 2.12 0.80 -9.01
CA PRO A 130 2.56 -0.40 -9.76
C PRO A 130 3.25 -1.47 -8.90
N SER A 131 3.91 -1.06 -7.80
CA SER A 131 4.67 -1.97 -6.94
C SER A 131 3.81 -2.58 -5.81
N ILE A 132 2.53 -2.18 -5.68
CA ILE A 132 1.62 -2.63 -4.62
C ILE A 132 1.40 -4.15 -4.57
N ARG A 133 1.54 -4.84 -5.71
CA ARG A 133 1.35 -6.30 -5.81
C ARG A 133 2.62 -7.08 -5.45
N GLN A 134 3.76 -6.40 -5.38
CA GLN A 134 5.04 -7.01 -5.05
C GLN A 134 5.12 -7.25 -3.54
N ARG A 135 5.88 -8.27 -3.15
CA ARG A 135 6.12 -8.61 -1.74
C ARG A 135 7.59 -8.58 -1.35
N LYS A 136 8.48 -8.56 -2.33
CA LYS A 136 9.93 -8.62 -2.18
C LYS A 136 10.50 -7.43 -2.94
N PHE A 137 11.25 -6.59 -2.25
CA PHE A 137 11.84 -5.39 -2.83
C PHE A 137 13.33 -5.37 -2.58
N ALA A 138 14.10 -5.04 -3.61
CA ALA A 138 15.54 -4.84 -3.48
C ALA A 138 15.79 -3.43 -2.92
N LEU A 139 16.56 -3.35 -1.83
CA LEU A 139 17.00 -2.09 -1.27
C LEU A 139 18.08 -1.48 -2.16
N GLN A 140 17.94 -0.20 -2.46
CA GLN A 140 18.90 0.60 -3.19
C GLN A 140 19.84 1.34 -2.24
N GLY A 141 21.04 1.66 -2.71
CA GLY A 141 22.00 2.44 -1.91
C GLY A 141 22.59 1.71 -0.71
N VAL A 142 22.56 0.37 -0.71
CA VAL A 142 23.03 -0.41 0.44
C VAL A 142 24.54 -0.28 0.64
N ILE A 143 24.93 0.07 1.85
CA ILE A 143 26.34 0.17 2.26
C ILE A 143 26.94 -1.25 2.29
N ARG A 144 28.14 -1.43 1.72
CA ARG A 144 28.82 -2.75 1.63
C ARG A 144 29.06 -3.43 2.99
N SER A 145 29.06 -2.67 4.07
CA SER A 145 29.24 -3.17 5.45
C SER A 145 27.92 -3.45 6.18
N ALA A 146 26.76 -3.31 5.51
CA ALA A 146 25.47 -3.55 6.14
C ALA A 146 25.26 -5.05 6.40
N PRO A 147 24.78 -5.45 7.58
CA PRO A 147 24.58 -6.85 7.96
C PRO A 147 23.28 -7.45 7.37
N ILE A 148 22.82 -6.98 6.21
CA ILE A 148 21.50 -7.31 5.62
C ILE A 148 21.64 -7.85 4.19
N GLU A 149 20.71 -8.69 3.76
CA GLU A 149 20.69 -9.33 2.43
C GLU A 149 20.16 -8.42 1.30
N ASN A 150 20.13 -7.10 1.53
CA ASN A 150 19.67 -6.07 0.58
C ASN A 150 18.21 -6.25 0.08
N VAL A 151 17.38 -6.96 0.83
CA VAL A 151 15.98 -7.21 0.49
C VAL A 151 15.09 -6.87 1.67
N ILE A 152 13.97 -6.22 1.39
CA ILE A 152 12.88 -6.04 2.35
C ILE A 152 11.62 -6.76 1.84
N PHE A 153 10.93 -7.44 2.75
CA PHE A 153 9.65 -8.07 2.47
C PHE A 153 8.53 -7.23 3.07
N MET A 154 7.52 -6.90 2.27
CA MET A 154 6.39 -6.09 2.71
C MET A 154 5.08 -6.64 2.16
N LYS A 155 4.04 -6.64 2.99
CA LYS A 155 2.67 -6.95 2.56
C LYS A 155 1.89 -5.65 2.43
N LEU A 156 1.78 -5.16 1.21
CA LEU A 156 1.08 -3.92 0.90
C LEU A 156 -0.41 -4.18 0.67
N ARG A 157 -1.25 -3.29 1.20
CA ARG A 157 -2.68 -3.20 0.88
C ARG A 157 -2.98 -1.73 0.57
N CYS A 158 -3.57 -1.50 -0.60
CA CYS A 158 -4.05 -0.17 -0.97
C CYS A 158 -5.57 -0.24 -1.10
N CYS A 159 -6.25 0.72 -0.49
CA CYS A 159 -7.69 0.87 -0.53
C CYS A 159 -7.99 2.34 -0.88
N ILE A 160 -9.00 2.56 -1.71
CA ILE A 160 -9.42 3.92 -2.07
C ILE A 160 -10.23 4.48 -0.90
N GLU A 161 -9.82 5.64 -0.41
CA GLU A 161 -10.53 6.37 0.64
C GLU A 161 -11.67 7.19 0.03
N GLY A 162 -12.88 7.10 0.59
CA GLY A 162 -14.05 7.80 0.07
C GLY A 162 -14.92 7.00 -0.91
N VAL A 163 -14.48 5.82 -1.35
CA VAL A 163 -15.41 4.77 -1.80
C VAL A 163 -15.89 4.03 -0.56
N GLU A 164 -16.64 4.74 0.29
CA GLU A 164 -17.71 4.03 0.96
C GLU A 164 -18.51 3.32 -0.13
N SER A 165 -19.01 2.13 0.17
CA SER A 165 -19.92 1.39 -0.67
C SER A 165 -21.22 2.20 -0.88
N VAL A 166 -21.17 3.30 -1.62
CA VAL A 166 -22.34 4.10 -1.94
C VAL A 166 -23.02 3.40 -3.09
N GLU A 167 -23.61 2.28 -2.72
CA GLU A 167 -24.53 1.54 -3.54
C GLU A 167 -25.63 2.52 -3.95
N ARG A 168 -25.66 2.89 -5.23
CA ARG A 168 -26.70 3.75 -5.77
C ARG A 168 -27.81 2.87 -6.28
N ARG A 169 -29.03 3.15 -5.82
CA ARG A 169 -30.25 2.46 -6.22
C ARG A 169 -31.22 3.45 -6.83
N GLY A 170 -31.93 3.03 -7.86
CA GLY A 170 -32.96 3.85 -8.49
C GLY A 170 -33.40 3.30 -9.82
N PHE A 171 -34.44 3.89 -10.39
CA PHE A 171 -34.92 3.48 -11.71
C PHE A 171 -34.10 4.13 -12.82
N LEU A 172 -33.79 3.35 -13.84
CA LEU A 172 -33.24 3.81 -15.11
C LEU A 172 -34.03 3.18 -16.26
N ASN A 173 -34.23 3.95 -17.31
CA ASN A 173 -34.83 3.45 -18.55
C ASN A 173 -33.70 3.10 -19.52
N ILE A 174 -33.72 1.92 -20.12
CA ILE A 174 -32.72 1.48 -21.09
C ILE A 174 -33.39 1.35 -22.44
N TYR A 175 -32.73 1.88 -23.45
CA TYR A 175 -33.14 1.73 -24.84
C TYR A 175 -32.72 0.37 -25.38
N GLU A 176 -33.67 -0.37 -25.95
CA GLU A 176 -33.49 -1.70 -26.52
C GLU A 176 -34.00 -1.68 -27.96
N GLU A 177 -33.15 -2.09 -28.90
CA GLU A 177 -33.53 -2.29 -30.31
C GLU A 177 -33.79 -3.77 -30.56
N LEU A 178 -35.01 -4.08 -31.00
CA LEU A 178 -35.44 -5.41 -31.41
C LEU A 178 -36.01 -5.31 -32.83
N SER A 179 -35.30 -5.86 -33.81
CA SER A 179 -35.77 -5.99 -35.20
C SER A 179 -36.33 -4.67 -35.76
N ASP A 180 -35.51 -3.63 -35.74
CA ASP A 180 -35.79 -2.28 -36.29
C ASP A 180 -36.81 -1.43 -35.51
N LEU A 181 -37.32 -1.95 -34.39
CA LEU A 181 -38.16 -1.21 -33.45
C LEU A 181 -37.39 -0.98 -32.14
N GLY A 182 -37.24 0.29 -31.78
CA GLY A 182 -36.62 0.73 -30.54
C GLY A 182 -37.64 1.01 -29.46
N ALA A 183 -37.45 0.47 -28.27
CA ALA A 183 -38.30 0.73 -27.11
C ALA A 183 -37.48 1.09 -25.87
N TRP A 184 -38.09 1.86 -24.97
CA TRP A 184 -37.50 2.18 -23.67
C TRP A 184 -38.12 1.30 -22.59
N SER A 185 -37.28 0.49 -21.93
CA SER A 185 -37.69 -0.39 -20.85
C SER A 185 -37.21 0.16 -19.50
N ARG A 186 -38.11 0.26 -18.53
CA ARG A 186 -37.78 0.70 -17.15
C ARG A 186 -37.24 -0.48 -16.33
N TYR A 187 -36.13 -0.24 -15.64
CA TYR A 187 -35.47 -1.21 -14.76
C TYR A 187 -35.11 -0.58 -13.42
N TRP A 188 -35.15 -1.39 -12.36
CA TRP A 188 -34.51 -1.08 -11.09
C TRP A 188 -33.01 -1.34 -11.22
N CYS A 189 -32.21 -0.30 -11.06
CA CYS A 189 -30.76 -0.35 -11.19
C CYS A 189 -30.08 -0.23 -9.83
N ILE A 190 -29.07 -1.08 -9.62
CA ILE A 190 -28.13 -0.93 -8.52
C ILE A 190 -26.71 -0.81 -9.09
N MET A 191 -26.01 0.27 -8.74
CA MET A 191 -24.59 0.44 -9.00
C MET A 191 -23.79 0.13 -7.76
N ARG A 192 -22.89 -0.85 -7.86
CA ARG A 192 -22.01 -1.28 -6.79
C ARG A 192 -20.78 -1.96 -7.36
N ASP A 193 -19.60 -1.72 -6.78
CA ASP A 193 -18.36 -2.41 -7.12
C ASP A 193 -18.02 -2.34 -8.63
N GLY A 194 -18.31 -1.20 -9.27
CA GLY A 194 -18.10 -1.02 -10.71
C GLY A 194 -19.06 -1.76 -11.63
N MET A 195 -20.12 -2.35 -11.08
CA MET A 195 -21.17 -3.03 -11.83
C MET A 195 -22.48 -2.25 -11.73
N LEU A 196 -23.12 -2.02 -12.87
CA LEU A 196 -24.54 -1.66 -12.93
C LEU A 196 -25.34 -2.95 -13.14
N LYS A 197 -26.23 -3.28 -12.21
CA LYS A 197 -27.08 -4.47 -12.29
C LYS A 197 -28.54 -4.06 -12.39
N PHE A 198 -29.30 -4.77 -13.22
CA PHE A 198 -30.67 -4.38 -13.58
C PHE A 198 -31.68 -5.49 -13.27
N TRP A 199 -32.77 -5.12 -12.61
CA TRP A 199 -33.92 -5.96 -12.30
C TRP A 199 -35.20 -5.30 -12.78
N ARG A 200 -36.31 -6.04 -12.80
CA ARG A 200 -37.60 -5.46 -13.15
C ARG A 200 -38.12 -4.58 -12.02
N TYR A 201 -38.03 -5.07 -10.78
CA TYR A 201 -38.51 -4.37 -9.60
C TYR A 201 -37.51 -4.41 -8.43
N PRO A 202 -37.62 -3.49 -7.44
CA PRO A 202 -36.76 -3.47 -6.26
C PRO A 202 -36.78 -4.76 -5.42
N GLU A 203 -37.90 -5.49 -5.44
CA GLU A 203 -38.10 -6.71 -4.66
C GLU A 203 -37.35 -7.91 -5.27
N ASP A 204 -36.97 -7.83 -6.55
CA ASP A 204 -36.27 -8.91 -7.26
C ASP A 204 -34.76 -8.95 -6.97
N VAL A 205 -34.23 -8.02 -6.17
CA VAL A 205 -32.78 -7.84 -5.93
C VAL A 205 -32.11 -9.07 -5.32
N GLU A 206 -32.86 -9.92 -4.62
CA GLU A 206 -32.36 -11.19 -4.08
C GLU A 206 -32.11 -12.25 -5.17
N GLN A 207 -32.71 -12.08 -6.35
CA GLN A 207 -32.52 -12.93 -7.52
C GLN A 207 -31.38 -12.42 -8.42
N ASN A 208 -31.01 -13.23 -9.41
CA ASN A 208 -30.05 -12.81 -10.41
C ASN A 208 -30.57 -11.61 -11.22
N PRO A 209 -29.72 -10.61 -11.51
CA PRO A 209 -30.10 -9.50 -12.37
C PRO A 209 -30.43 -10.01 -13.78
N ILE A 210 -31.35 -9.32 -14.45
CA ILE A 210 -31.73 -9.59 -15.84
C ILE A 210 -30.50 -9.42 -16.74
N PHE A 211 -29.72 -8.38 -16.49
CA PHE A 211 -28.40 -8.17 -17.08
C PHE A 211 -27.55 -7.25 -16.21
N SER A 212 -26.24 -7.23 -16.52
CA SER A 212 -25.26 -6.41 -15.82
C SER A 212 -24.36 -5.71 -16.83
N ILE A 213 -23.92 -4.50 -16.49
CA ILE A 213 -22.94 -3.72 -17.25
C ILE A 213 -21.71 -3.54 -16.37
N ASN A 214 -20.57 -4.07 -16.81
CA ASN A 214 -19.30 -3.93 -16.11
C ASN A 214 -18.59 -2.65 -16.58
N LEU A 215 -18.51 -1.65 -15.70
CA LEU A 215 -17.91 -0.35 -16.00
C LEU A 215 -16.39 -0.43 -16.21
N SER A 216 -15.72 -1.50 -15.76
CA SER A 216 -14.27 -1.67 -16.02
C SER A 216 -13.97 -1.89 -17.51
N HIS A 217 -14.97 -2.24 -18.31
CA HIS A 217 -14.87 -2.44 -19.76
C HIS A 217 -15.48 -1.28 -20.56
N CYS A 218 -15.78 -0.16 -19.90
CA CYS A 218 -16.35 1.00 -20.57
C CYS A 218 -15.27 1.74 -21.37
N SER A 219 -15.49 1.84 -22.68
CA SER A 219 -14.60 2.48 -23.64
C SER A 219 -15.01 3.92 -23.95
N LYS A 220 -16.29 4.27 -23.77
CA LYS A 220 -16.80 5.63 -23.99
C LYS A 220 -17.90 5.94 -23.00
N PHE A 221 -17.93 7.16 -22.48
CA PHE A 221 -19.01 7.62 -21.60
C PHE A 221 -19.36 9.08 -21.88
N ILE A 222 -20.64 9.35 -22.09
CA ILE A 222 -21.21 10.70 -22.24
C ILE A 222 -22.23 10.92 -21.13
N GLU A 223 -21.97 11.90 -20.27
CA GLU A 223 -22.77 12.19 -19.07
C GLU A 223 -24.20 12.65 -19.37
N SER A 224 -24.41 13.34 -20.49
CA SER A 224 -25.72 13.83 -20.93
C SER A 224 -25.74 14.02 -22.44
N LEU A 225 -26.71 13.40 -23.11
CA LEU A 225 -27.00 13.63 -24.52
C LEU A 225 -27.88 14.86 -24.71
N THR A 226 -27.68 15.52 -25.84
CA THR A 226 -28.52 16.62 -26.32
C THR A 226 -29.71 16.08 -27.11
N SER A 227 -30.78 16.89 -27.22
CA SER A 227 -32.05 16.47 -27.82
C SER A 227 -31.98 16.18 -29.32
N ASP A 228 -30.99 16.74 -30.01
CA ASP A 228 -30.68 16.47 -31.42
C ASP A 228 -30.07 15.07 -31.63
N VAL A 229 -29.41 14.51 -30.62
CA VAL A 229 -28.85 13.15 -30.64
C VAL A 229 -29.86 12.13 -30.13
N CYS A 230 -30.56 12.44 -29.03
CA CYS A 230 -31.56 11.56 -28.44
C CYS A 230 -32.79 12.37 -27.99
N ALA A 231 -33.96 12.07 -28.56
CA ALA A 231 -35.20 12.76 -28.20
C ALA A 231 -35.66 12.49 -26.75
N ARG A 232 -35.19 11.38 -26.14
CA ARG A 232 -35.51 11.06 -24.74
C ARG A 232 -34.69 11.98 -23.82
N PRO A 233 -35.33 12.80 -22.97
CA PRO A 233 -34.60 13.68 -22.06
C PRO A 233 -33.85 12.88 -21.00
N ASN A 234 -32.89 13.55 -20.35
CA ASN A 234 -32.14 13.02 -19.23
C ASN A 234 -31.41 11.70 -19.55
N THR A 235 -30.85 11.59 -20.76
CA THR A 235 -30.20 10.38 -21.27
C THR A 235 -28.68 10.51 -21.21
N MET A 236 -28.00 9.49 -20.67
CA MET A 236 -26.54 9.28 -20.77
C MET A 236 -26.23 8.13 -21.73
N GLU A 237 -25.03 8.14 -22.31
CA GLU A 237 -24.54 7.10 -23.24
C GLU A 237 -23.28 6.45 -22.69
N MET A 238 -23.15 5.13 -22.85
CA MET A 238 -21.88 4.43 -22.64
C MET A 238 -21.69 3.30 -23.64
N ASP A 239 -20.45 3.13 -24.10
CA ASP A 239 -20.03 1.95 -24.88
C ASP A 239 -19.23 1.03 -23.95
N VAL A 240 -19.63 -0.25 -23.87
CA VAL A 240 -19.05 -1.23 -22.93
C VAL A 240 -18.80 -2.56 -23.63
N SER A 241 -17.59 -3.11 -23.50
CA SER A 241 -17.27 -4.41 -24.10
C SER A 241 -17.64 -5.59 -23.20
N ALA A 242 -18.09 -6.69 -23.81
CA ALA A 242 -18.57 -7.85 -23.06
C ALA A 242 -17.44 -8.61 -22.34
N SER A 243 -16.22 -8.62 -22.88
CA SER A 243 -15.12 -9.45 -22.34
C SER A 243 -13.71 -8.89 -22.58
N GLY A 244 -13.54 -7.57 -22.73
CA GLY A 244 -12.23 -6.93 -22.88
C GLY A 244 -12.10 -6.08 -24.15
N PRO A 245 -10.95 -5.42 -24.38
CA PRO A 245 -10.79 -4.39 -25.42
C PRO A 245 -10.94 -4.91 -26.86
N ASP A 246 -10.68 -6.21 -27.10
CA ASP A 246 -10.79 -6.81 -28.44
C ASP A 246 -12.22 -7.18 -28.86
N VAL A 247 -13.17 -7.12 -27.92
CA VAL A 247 -14.59 -7.41 -28.21
C VAL A 247 -15.31 -6.11 -28.56
N PRO A 248 -16.08 -6.06 -29.66
CA PRO A 248 -16.83 -4.86 -30.03
C PRO A 248 -17.72 -4.41 -28.87
N SER A 249 -17.65 -3.11 -28.56
CA SER A 249 -18.42 -2.52 -27.49
C SER A 249 -19.90 -2.47 -27.84
N LYS A 250 -20.76 -2.80 -26.89
CA LYS A 250 -22.20 -2.57 -26.99
C LYS A 250 -22.51 -1.16 -26.47
N ARG A 251 -23.27 -0.40 -27.25
CA ARG A 251 -23.79 0.91 -26.84
C ARG A 251 -25.00 0.76 -25.94
N TYR A 252 -25.02 1.53 -24.85
CA TYR A 252 -26.13 1.63 -23.92
C TYR A 252 -26.58 3.09 -23.81
N LEU A 253 -27.89 3.32 -23.96
CA LEU A 253 -28.53 4.59 -23.64
C LEU A 253 -29.37 4.40 -22.38
N LEU A 254 -29.10 5.22 -21.37
CA LEU A 254 -29.77 5.15 -20.06
C LEU A 254 -30.42 6.49 -19.74
N SER A 255 -31.73 6.51 -19.54
CA SER A 255 -32.50 7.71 -19.24
C SER A 255 -33.04 7.69 -17.81
N ALA A 256 -32.71 8.73 -17.04
CA ALA A 256 -33.25 8.96 -15.70
C ALA A 256 -34.59 9.71 -15.76
N GLU A 257 -35.41 9.63 -14.71
CA GLU A 257 -36.71 10.32 -14.70
C GLU A 257 -36.53 11.84 -14.62
N THR A 258 -35.56 12.29 -13.84
CA THR A 258 -35.28 13.71 -13.63
C THR A 258 -33.85 14.09 -14.04
N ARG A 259 -33.64 15.39 -14.29
CA ARG A 259 -32.31 15.95 -14.57
C ARG A 259 -31.35 15.78 -13.40
N ASP A 260 -31.86 15.89 -12.16
CA ASP A 260 -31.03 15.74 -10.96
C ASP A 260 -30.61 14.29 -10.73
N GLU A 261 -31.48 13.33 -11.04
CA GLU A 261 -31.12 11.92 -11.05
C GLU A 261 -30.10 11.60 -12.14
N LEU A 262 -30.25 12.13 -13.36
CA LEU A 262 -29.23 11.98 -14.40
C LEU A 262 -27.88 12.48 -13.90
N LYS A 263 -27.82 13.70 -13.35
CA LYS A 263 -26.57 14.26 -12.81
C LYS A 263 -25.96 13.37 -11.74
N LYS A 264 -26.78 12.83 -10.83
CA LYS A 264 -26.33 11.90 -9.80
C LYS A 264 -25.76 10.63 -10.43
N TRP A 265 -26.53 9.94 -11.27
CA TRP A 265 -26.09 8.71 -11.93
C TRP A 265 -24.80 8.92 -12.73
N ALA A 266 -24.78 9.96 -13.58
CA ALA A 266 -23.64 10.27 -14.41
C ALA A 266 -22.38 10.58 -13.59
N ASN A 267 -22.52 11.34 -12.49
CA ASN A 267 -21.39 11.62 -11.62
C ASN A 267 -20.86 10.35 -10.92
N ASN A 268 -21.72 9.44 -10.47
CA ASN A 268 -21.26 8.18 -9.86
C ASN A 268 -20.53 7.31 -10.90
N VAL A 269 -21.08 7.18 -12.13
CA VAL A 269 -20.41 6.46 -13.23
C VAL A 269 -19.06 7.10 -13.55
N LYS A 270 -19.00 8.42 -13.71
CA LYS A 270 -17.77 9.17 -13.98
C LYS A 270 -16.69 8.91 -12.93
N VAL A 271 -17.04 8.99 -11.65
CA VAL A 271 -16.12 8.75 -10.53
C VAL A 271 -15.56 7.33 -10.61
N THR A 272 -16.42 6.32 -10.80
CA THR A 272 -16.00 4.92 -10.93
C THR A 272 -15.15 4.65 -12.17
N LEU A 273 -15.44 5.29 -13.31
CA LEU A 273 -14.59 5.16 -14.51
C LEU A 273 -13.21 5.77 -14.29
N ARG A 274 -13.16 6.92 -13.59
CA ARG A 274 -11.89 7.53 -13.19
C ARG A 274 -11.10 6.60 -12.28
N GLU A 275 -11.75 5.92 -11.34
CA GLU A 275 -11.12 4.93 -10.45
C GLU A 275 -10.47 3.79 -11.24
N PHE A 276 -11.19 3.21 -12.20
CA PHE A 276 -10.64 2.14 -13.04
C PHE A 276 -9.45 2.59 -13.88
N ARG A 277 -9.50 3.80 -14.45
CA ARG A 277 -8.39 4.38 -15.21
C ARG A 277 -7.17 4.68 -14.32
N MET A 278 -7.38 5.15 -13.09
CA MET A 278 -6.30 5.47 -12.15
C MET A 278 -5.55 4.22 -11.66
N TRP A 279 -6.21 3.06 -11.58
CA TRP A 279 -5.62 1.81 -11.05
C TRP A 279 -5.15 0.82 -12.13
N ASN A 280 -5.50 1.06 -13.39
CA ASN A 280 -5.01 0.32 -14.56
C ASN A 280 -4.51 1.33 -15.62
N PRO A 281 -3.26 1.83 -15.51
CA PRO A 281 -2.71 2.77 -16.47
C PRO A 281 -2.67 2.22 -17.91
N ASP A 282 -2.68 0.90 -18.10
CA ASP A 282 -2.76 0.26 -19.43
C ASP A 282 -4.11 0.48 -20.14
N LEU A 283 -5.16 0.91 -19.42
CA LEU A 283 -6.47 1.29 -19.98
C LEU A 283 -6.55 2.77 -20.40
N SER A 284 -5.50 3.57 -20.17
CA SER A 284 -5.49 5.01 -20.43
C SER A 284 -5.36 5.41 -21.91
N THR A 285 -5.30 4.45 -22.83
CA THR A 285 -5.29 4.69 -24.29
C THR A 285 -6.65 5.08 -24.87
N VAL A 286 -7.68 5.20 -24.03
CA VAL A 286 -8.99 5.70 -24.47
C VAL A 286 -8.94 7.21 -24.63
N SER A 287 -8.87 7.66 -25.89
CA SER A 287 -8.98 9.05 -26.29
C SER A 287 -10.30 9.67 -25.82
N ASP A 288 -10.22 10.75 -25.04
CA ASP A 288 -11.34 11.66 -24.86
C ASP A 288 -11.59 12.36 -26.21
N VAL A 289 -12.68 11.97 -26.89
CA VAL A 289 -13.21 12.66 -28.09
C VAL A 289 -14.59 13.19 -27.75
#